data_AF-A0A0K0GMI0-F1
#
_entry.id   AF-A0A0K0GMI0-F1
#
_cell.length_a   1.000
_cell.length_b   1.000
_cell.length_c   1.000
_cell.angle_alpha   90.00
_cell.angle_beta   90.00
_cell.angle_gamma   90.00
#
_symmetry.space_group_name_H-M   'P 1'
#
loop_
_entity.id
_entity.type
_entity.pdbx_description
1 polymer ?
#
loop_
_entity_poly.entity_id
_entity_poly.type
_entity_poly.pdbx_seq_one_letter_code
_entity_poly.pdbx_strand_id
1 'polypeptide(L)'
;MSANKQFRVCAGVVLSFEMMQSYAMVMLHSDALHDVAPVLIACESFAAADVMLGGDRQSIVLGHLHVCMRADRAADVFDWLQRFFIAAGGAR
;
A
#
# COMPACT_ATOMS: atom_id res chain seq x y z
N MET A 1 3.54 -16.46 -6.11
CA MET A 1 2.43 -16.14 -5.21
C MET A 1 2.42 -14.64 -5.02
N SER A 2 1.47 -13.92 -5.62
CA SER A 2 1.24 -12.51 -5.28
C SER A 2 0.65 -12.47 -3.87
N ALA A 3 1.35 -11.85 -2.94
CA ALA A 3 0.83 -11.62 -1.60
C ALA A 3 -0.13 -10.45 -1.66
N ASN A 4 -1.43 -10.72 -1.84
CA ASN A 4 -2.45 -9.68 -1.80
C ASN A 4 -2.68 -9.27 -0.35
N LYS A 5 -2.21 -8.08 0.02
CA LYS A 5 -2.43 -7.48 1.35
C LYS A 5 -3.26 -6.21 1.20
N GLN A 6 -4.17 -6.00 2.13
CA GLN A 6 -5.01 -4.81 2.19
C GLN A 6 -4.88 -4.14 3.56
N PHE A 7 -5.01 -2.82 3.55
CA PHE A 7 -5.04 -1.95 4.73
C PHE A 7 -6.16 -0.93 4.57
N ARG A 8 -6.81 -0.53 5.66
CA ARG A 8 -7.83 0.51 5.67
C ARG A 8 -7.17 1.88 5.79
N VAL A 9 -7.46 2.77 4.83
CA VAL A 9 -7.00 4.16 4.89
C VAL A 9 -7.93 4.97 5.77
N CYS A 10 -9.23 4.94 5.47
CA CYS A 10 -10.29 5.55 6.28
C CYS A 10 -11.61 4.78 6.02
N ALA A 11 -12.73 5.28 6.54
CA ALA A 11 -14.03 4.67 6.30
C ALA A 11 -14.34 4.63 4.79
N GLY A 12 -14.61 3.44 4.26
CA GLY A 12 -14.95 3.24 2.86
C GLY A 12 -13.76 3.33 1.88
N VAL A 13 -12.50 3.38 2.37
CA VAL A 13 -11.32 3.46 1.51
C VAL A 13 -10.25 2.45 1.93
N VAL A 14 -9.81 1.64 0.97
CA VAL A 14 -8.87 0.53 1.16
C VAL A 14 -7.65 0.73 0.27
N LEU A 15 -6.47 0.50 0.85
CA LEU A 15 -5.20 0.41 0.16
C LEU A 15 -4.85 -1.07 -0.05
N SER A 16 -4.76 -1.50 -1.29
CA SER A 16 -4.43 -2.88 -1.65
C SER A 16 -3.12 -2.96 -2.42
N PHE A 17 -2.36 -4.02 -2.16
CA PHE A 17 -1.07 -4.25 -2.78
C PHE A 17 -1.08 -5.54 -3.60
N GLU A 18 -0.53 -5.46 -4.79
CA GLU A 18 -0.17 -6.61 -5.60
C GLU A 18 1.35 -6.65 -5.76
N MET A 19 1.96 -7.72 -5.29
CA MET A 19 3.41 -7.82 -5.20
C MET A 19 4.01 -8.59 -6.37
N MET A 20 5.00 -7.99 -7.03
CA MET A 20 5.77 -8.57 -8.13
C MET A 20 7.21 -8.85 -7.68
N GLN A 21 8.00 -9.51 -8.55
CA GLN A 21 9.38 -9.88 -8.20
C GLN A 21 10.29 -8.69 -7.88
N SER A 22 10.15 -7.57 -8.60
CA SER A 22 11.04 -6.41 -8.50
C SER A 22 10.35 -5.11 -8.12
N TYR A 23 9.03 -5.08 -8.08
CA TYR A 23 8.23 -3.91 -7.76
C TYR A 23 6.91 -4.33 -7.10
N ALA A 24 6.18 -3.36 -6.57
CA ALA A 24 4.83 -3.54 -6.07
C ALA A 24 3.87 -2.61 -6.80
N MET A 25 2.62 -3.02 -6.95
CA MET A 25 1.53 -2.17 -7.39
C MET A 25 0.65 -1.88 -6.19
N VAL A 26 0.40 -0.60 -5.91
CA VAL A 26 -0.57 -0.16 -4.92
C VAL A 26 -1.80 0.39 -5.62
N MET A 27 -2.96 0.03 -5.09
CA MET A 27 -4.24 0.49 -5.59
C MET A 27 -5.06 1.03 -4.42
N LEU A 28 -5.60 2.23 -4.59
CA LEU A 28 -6.52 2.86 -3.65
C LEU A 28 -7.94 2.65 -4.16
N HIS A 29 -8.74 1.92 -3.41
CA HIS A 29 -10.12 1.61 -3.75
C HIS A 29 -11.08 2.31 -2.79
N SER A 30 -12.22 2.77 -3.31
CA SER A 30 -13.39 3.12 -2.49
C SER A 30 -14.38 1.98 -2.50
N ASP A 31 -14.74 1.48 -1.32
CA ASP A 31 -15.84 0.54 -1.07
C ASP A 31 -16.99 1.22 -0.28
N ALA A 32 -17.01 2.56 -0.25
CA ALA A 32 -17.97 3.35 0.53
C ALA A 32 -19.44 3.18 0.10
N LEU A 33 -19.69 2.67 -1.11
CA LEU A 33 -21.04 2.40 -1.61
C LEU A 33 -21.38 0.92 -1.38
N HIS A 34 -22.40 0.68 -0.56
CA HIS A 34 -22.97 -0.66 -0.38
C HIS A 34 -23.53 -1.16 -1.72
N ASP A 35 -23.37 -2.46 -2.01
CA ASP A 35 -23.89 -3.14 -3.21
C ASP A 35 -23.31 -2.71 -4.57
N VAL A 36 -22.24 -1.92 -4.59
CA VAL A 36 -21.51 -1.56 -5.82
C VAL A 36 -20.09 -2.12 -5.75
N ALA A 37 -19.55 -2.56 -6.89
CA ALA A 37 -18.16 -2.99 -6.97
C ALA A 37 -17.21 -1.84 -6.56
N PRO A 38 -16.11 -2.12 -5.84
CA PRO A 38 -15.16 -1.09 -5.43
C PRO A 38 -14.64 -0.28 -6.62
N VAL A 39 -14.53 1.04 -6.45
CA VAL A 39 -14.00 1.94 -7.47
C VAL A 39 -12.52 2.16 -7.24
N LEU A 40 -11.70 1.92 -8.26
CA LEU A 40 -10.29 2.29 -8.26
C LEU A 40 -10.16 3.81 -8.34
N ILE A 41 -9.67 4.44 -7.28
CA ILE A 41 -9.43 5.89 -7.20
C ILE A 41 -8.06 6.24 -7.77
N ALA A 42 -7.04 5.49 -7.39
CA ALA A 42 -5.66 5.71 -7.80
C ALA A 42 -4.89 4.39 -7.85
N CYS A 43 -3.88 4.31 -8.71
CA CYS A 43 -2.98 3.17 -8.83
C CYS A 43 -1.57 3.69 -9.12
N GLU A 44 -0.57 3.07 -8.51
CA GLU A 44 0.85 3.40 -8.70
C GLU A 44 1.68 2.11 -8.62
N SER A 45 2.74 2.04 -9.42
CA SER A 45 3.78 1.03 -9.25
C SER A 45 5.05 1.67 -8.68
N PHE A 46 5.74 0.96 -7.79
CA PHE A 46 6.89 1.49 -7.07
C PHE A 46 7.88 0.39 -6.68
N ALA A 47 9.16 0.74 -6.54
CA ALA A 47 10.19 -0.14 -6.01
C ALA A 47 10.41 0.11 -4.51
N ALA A 48 11.19 -0.76 -3.87
CA ALA A 48 11.48 -0.66 -2.44
C ALA A 48 12.09 0.69 -2.01
N ALA A 49 12.89 1.30 -2.90
CA ALA A 49 13.55 2.58 -2.64
C ALA A 49 12.59 3.78 -2.65
N ASP A 50 11.40 3.60 -3.21
CA ASP A 50 10.41 4.67 -3.40
C ASP A 50 9.35 4.70 -2.29
N VAL A 51 9.61 4.00 -1.18
CA VAL A 51 8.70 3.92 -0.03
C VAL A 51 9.25 4.76 1.12
N MET A 52 8.46 5.71 1.60
CA MET A 52 8.84 6.56 2.73
C MET A 52 7.69 6.71 3.73
N LEU A 53 7.99 6.57 5.02
CA LEU A 53 7.05 6.97 6.07
C LEU A 53 7.10 8.49 6.24
N GLY A 54 5.94 9.14 6.24
CA GLY A 54 5.84 10.57 6.53
C GLY A 54 6.35 10.88 7.95
N GLY A 55 6.86 12.10 8.15
CA GLY A 55 7.40 12.53 9.46
C GLY A 55 6.35 12.51 10.59
N ASP A 56 5.07 12.61 10.24
CA ASP A 56 3.93 12.49 11.16
C ASP A 56 3.64 11.04 11.59
N ARG A 57 4.26 10.05 10.93
CA ARG A 57 3.99 8.60 11.07
C ARG A 57 2.52 8.21 10.81
N GLN A 58 1.72 9.12 10.28
CA GLN A 58 0.32 8.93 9.90
C GLN A 58 0.15 8.85 8.39
N SER A 59 1.18 9.21 7.63
CA SER A 59 1.17 9.10 6.18
C SER A 59 2.30 8.23 5.64
N ILE A 60 2.10 7.70 4.44
CA ILE A 60 3.10 6.92 3.72
C ILE A 60 3.14 7.40 2.27
N VAL A 61 4.33 7.49 1.71
CA VAL A 61 4.58 7.77 0.30
C VAL A 61 4.98 6.45 -0.37
N LEU A 62 4.31 6.14 -1.46
CA LEU A 62 4.48 4.92 -2.27
C LEU A 62 4.67 5.36 -3.72
N GLY A 63 5.92 5.46 -4.19
CA GLY A 63 6.18 6.10 -5.49
C GLY A 63 5.72 7.56 -5.46
N HIS A 64 4.81 7.93 -6.36
CA HIS A 64 4.22 9.28 -6.41
C HIS A 64 2.92 9.41 -5.58
N LEU A 65 2.45 8.33 -4.95
CA LEU A 65 1.21 8.33 -4.19
C LEU A 65 1.47 8.63 -2.70
N HIS A 66 1.02 9.79 -2.23
CA HIS A 66 1.03 10.13 -0.80
C HIS A 66 -0.33 9.80 -0.17
N VAL A 67 -0.34 8.90 0.81
CA VAL A 67 -1.55 8.42 1.48
C VAL A 67 -1.50 8.78 2.96
N CYS A 68 -2.49 9.55 3.40
CA CYS A 68 -2.72 9.81 4.82
C CYS A 68 -3.61 8.71 5.41
N MET A 69 -3.05 7.88 6.25
CA MET A 69 -3.73 6.78 6.92
C MET A 69 -4.44 7.29 8.19
N ARG A 70 -5.73 6.98 8.32
CA ARG A 70 -6.60 7.40 9.44
C ARG A 70 -7.25 6.22 10.18
N ALA A 71 -7.18 5.02 9.63
CA ALA A 71 -7.69 3.80 10.24
C ALA A 71 -6.55 2.87 10.65
N ASP A 72 -5.89 2.20 9.69
CA ASP A 72 -4.68 1.43 9.99
C ASP A 72 -3.46 2.36 10.13
N ARG A 73 -2.39 1.90 10.80
CA ARG A 73 -1.19 2.71 11.02
C ARG A 73 -0.31 2.67 9.78
N ALA A 74 0.14 3.83 9.30
CA ALA A 74 1.09 3.92 8.19
C ALA A 74 2.40 3.15 8.46
N ALA A 75 2.84 3.10 9.72
CA ALA A 75 4.01 2.31 10.13
C ALA A 75 3.81 0.80 9.91
N ASP A 76 2.61 0.26 10.10
CA ASP A 76 2.35 -1.18 9.93
C ASP A 76 2.39 -1.56 8.45
N VAL A 77 1.95 -0.65 7.56
CA VAL A 77 2.09 -0.78 6.10
C VAL A 77 3.57 -0.79 5.71
N PHE A 78 4.32 0.18 6.22
CA PHE A 78 5.74 0.33 5.95
C PHE A 78 6.55 -0.90 6.38
N ASP A 79 6.36 -1.36 7.62
CA ASP A 79 7.04 -2.54 8.16
C ASP A 79 6.72 -3.80 7.35
N TRP A 80 5.47 -3.95 6.91
CA TRP A 80 5.06 -5.05 6.06
C TRP A 80 5.76 -5.02 4.69
N LEU A 81 5.80 -3.84 4.04
CA LEU A 81 6.50 -3.66 2.75
C LEU A 81 8.00 -3.93 2.88
N GLN A 82 8.65 -3.47 3.95
CA GLN A 82 10.06 -3.74 4.20
C GLN A 82 10.34 -5.24 4.30
N ARG A 83 9.53 -5.97 5.08
CA ARG A 83 9.66 -7.43 5.19
C ARG A 83 9.49 -8.13 3.84
N PHE A 84 8.54 -7.67 3.02
CA PHE A 84 8.35 -8.21 1.69
C PHE A 84 9.58 -8.01 0.81
N PHE A 85 10.07 -6.76 0.68
CA PHE A 85 11.19 -6.46 -0.20
C PHE A 85 12.51 -7.09 0.27
N ILE A 86 12.70 -7.23 1.59
CA ILE A 86 13.82 -8.01 2.15
C ILE A 86 13.71 -9.48 1.72
N ALA A 87 12.52 -10.10 1.85
CA ALA A 87 12.32 -11.48 1.43
C ALA A 87 12.50 -11.67 -0.08
N ALA A 88 12.10 -10.70 -0.91
CA ALA A 88 12.29 -10.72 -2.35
C ALA A 88 13.76 -10.51 -2.76
N GLY A 89 14.53 -9.71 -1.99
CA GLY A 89 15.94 -9.42 -2.24
C GLY A 89 16.94 -10.42 -1.65
N GLY A 90 16.50 -11.31 -0.75
CA GLY A 90 17.33 -12.35 -0.11
C GLY A 90 17.77 -13.51 -1.01
N ALA A 91 17.43 -13.48 -2.30
CA ALA A 91 17.88 -14.43 -3.31
C ALA A 91 19.08 -13.89 -4.12
N ARG A 92 20.10 -13.35 -3.43
CA ARG A 92 21.39 -12.99 -4.03
C ARG A 92 22.50 -13.84 -3.45
#